data_AF-A0A9D7L9A2-F1
#
_entry.id   AF-A0A9D7L9A2-F1
#
_cell.length_a   1.000
_cell.length_b   1.000
_cell.length_c   1.000
_cell.angle_alpha   90.00
_cell.angle_beta   90.00
_cell.angle_gamma   90.00
#
_symmetry.space_group_name_H-M   'P 1'
#
loop_
_entity.id
_entity.type
_entity.pdbx_description
1 polymer ?
#
loop_
_entity_poly.entity_id
_entity_poly.type
_entity_poly.pdbx_seq_one_letter_code
_entity_poly.pdbx_strand_id
1 'polypeptide(L)'
;MQQPHRWFHLGFLLSFLLSATAASAADFPSRSFLNAGGRIIEYTDGEENLALEFGSRIDQVFAPETAAIPAPAIELSPAEITLHMNEYLAAISRYLNLPKATPQMMAILARANLLGGRTDPVAAQARASLKNFQLWRESDLMARLDAGRTVEGIVRRADGKGYEVRAPKNLTNFDTWPLPIVITSRDQETGAELVEKKIAEARQALLLQARAQSLRISIHALLQEAVEAALVENYIVSKDRRWFCAGVGCYVAYKIIEDKIGPEAALRYYDIDAQLPLYDDMKPVANLEKWALAEDQSPEIRGMRANQANTVFAAEVFFNLTAQHGPEFISRLLAEIGKTRRDKVNLKTVYRAYKNLQHEDLRPYLPNVY
;
A
#
# COMPACT_ATOMS: atom_id res chain seq x y z
N MET A 1 -54.05 -18.23 22.87
CA MET A 1 -55.29 -17.66 22.28
C MET A 1 -54.94 -16.28 21.73
N GLN A 2 -55.53 -15.91 20.58
CA GLN A 2 -55.38 -14.66 19.80
C GLN A 2 -54.27 -14.63 18.72
N GLN A 3 -54.66 -15.21 17.59
CA GLN A 3 -54.59 -14.84 16.16
C GLN A 3 -53.46 -13.99 15.52
N PRO A 4 -53.19 -14.25 14.21
CA PRO A 4 -52.04 -13.74 13.45
C PRO A 4 -52.39 -12.53 12.57
N HIS A 5 -51.41 -11.65 12.31
CA HIS A 5 -51.53 -10.61 11.29
C HIS A 5 -51.03 -11.11 9.93
N ARG A 6 -51.96 -11.26 8.98
CA ARG A 6 -51.77 -11.25 7.52
C ARG A 6 -52.43 -9.99 6.97
N TRP A 7 -51.68 -9.11 6.31
CA TRP A 7 -52.12 -8.19 5.24
C TRP A 7 -50.85 -7.82 4.45
N PHE A 8 -50.62 -8.37 3.24
CA PHE A 8 -50.98 -7.80 1.94
C PHE A 8 -50.58 -6.33 1.73
N HIS A 9 -49.44 -6.11 1.05
CA HIS A 9 -49.33 -5.07 0.01
C HIS A 9 -48.55 -5.61 -1.18
N LEU A 10 -49.34 -6.18 -2.09
CA LEU A 10 -49.06 -6.33 -3.51
C LEU A 10 -49.11 -4.94 -4.14
N GLY A 11 -48.16 -4.61 -5.02
CA GLY A 11 -48.35 -3.58 -6.05
C GLY A 11 -47.61 -2.26 -5.84
N PHE A 12 -46.33 -2.22 -6.22
CA PHE A 12 -45.73 -1.10 -6.96
C PHE A 12 -44.59 -1.66 -7.82
N LEU A 13 -44.97 -2.37 -8.89
CA LEU A 13 -44.14 -2.51 -10.08
C LEU A 13 -44.19 -1.14 -10.77
N LEU A 14 -43.42 -0.18 -10.24
CA LEU A 14 -43.16 1.05 -10.96
C LEU A 14 -42.16 0.70 -12.05
N SER A 15 -42.65 0.69 -13.29
CA SER A 15 -41.90 0.67 -14.52
C SER A 15 -40.85 1.80 -14.52
N PHE A 16 -39.70 1.57 -13.91
CA PHE A 16 -38.46 2.19 -14.38
C PHE A 16 -38.13 1.51 -15.70
N LEU A 17 -38.78 2.01 -16.75
CA LEU A 17 -38.22 2.02 -18.09
C LEU A 17 -36.83 2.63 -17.95
N LEU A 18 -35.85 1.75 -17.76
CA LEU A 18 -34.46 1.97 -18.10
C LEU A 18 -34.48 2.40 -19.57
N SER A 19 -34.56 3.70 -19.78
CA SER A 19 -33.95 4.35 -20.91
C SER A 19 -32.44 4.09 -20.79
N ALA A 20 -32.04 2.86 -21.07
CA ALA A 20 -30.74 2.59 -21.65
C ALA A 20 -30.76 3.29 -23.00
N THR A 21 -30.61 4.62 -22.99
CA THR A 21 -29.97 5.30 -24.10
C THR A 21 -28.66 4.55 -24.24
N ALA A 22 -28.59 3.67 -25.24
CA ALA A 22 -27.34 3.16 -25.73
C ALA A 22 -26.51 4.43 -25.96
N ALA A 23 -25.59 4.72 -25.03
CA ALA A 23 -24.63 5.77 -25.23
C ALA A 23 -23.96 5.37 -26.54
N SER A 24 -24.26 6.09 -27.62
CA SER A 24 -23.56 5.94 -28.88
C SER A 24 -22.10 5.92 -28.50
N ALA A 25 -21.38 4.84 -28.83
CA ALA A 25 -19.96 4.74 -28.51
C ALA A 25 -19.32 6.04 -28.97
N ALA A 26 -19.01 6.93 -28.02
CA ALA A 26 -18.48 8.22 -28.37
C ALA A 26 -17.15 7.93 -29.07
N ASP A 27 -17.02 8.41 -30.30
CA ASP A 27 -15.78 8.27 -31.06
C ASP A 27 -14.75 9.17 -30.38
N PHE A 28 -13.98 8.56 -29.49
CA PHE A 28 -12.82 9.22 -28.89
C PHE A 28 -11.64 9.12 -29.87
N PRO A 29 -10.77 10.13 -29.90
CA PRO A 29 -9.52 10.03 -30.64
C PRO A 29 -8.74 8.76 -30.26
N SER A 30 -8.08 8.16 -31.24
CA SER A 30 -7.17 7.04 -31.01
C SER A 30 -5.95 7.47 -30.19
N ARG A 31 -5.26 6.48 -29.61
CA ARG A 31 -4.07 6.68 -28.77
C ARG A 31 -2.86 6.05 -29.45
N SER A 32 -1.77 6.79 -29.50
CA SER A 32 -0.49 6.39 -30.09
C SER A 32 0.62 6.34 -29.04
N PHE A 33 1.73 5.67 -29.37
CA PHE A 33 2.85 5.47 -28.47
C PHE A 33 4.16 5.98 -29.08
N LEU A 34 4.98 6.65 -28.26
CA LEU A 34 6.33 7.10 -28.60
C LEU A 34 7.32 6.50 -27.61
N ASN A 35 8.40 5.89 -28.11
CA ASN A 35 9.54 5.48 -27.28
C ASN A 35 10.62 6.56 -27.29
N ALA A 36 10.87 7.18 -26.14
CA ALA A 36 11.87 8.24 -25.95
C ALA A 36 12.88 7.81 -24.87
N GLY A 37 14.04 7.29 -25.30
CA GLY A 37 15.12 6.92 -24.38
C GLY A 37 14.75 5.77 -23.42
N GLY A 38 13.99 4.78 -23.90
CA GLY A 38 13.53 3.65 -23.07
C GLY A 38 12.30 3.96 -22.22
N ARG A 39 11.68 5.13 -22.41
CA ARG A 39 10.42 5.53 -21.80
C ARG A 39 9.31 5.50 -22.84
N ILE A 40 8.13 5.05 -22.45
CA ILE A 40 6.95 4.95 -23.28
C ILE A 40 6.05 6.14 -22.97
N ILE A 41 5.71 6.92 -23.99
CA ILE A 41 4.79 8.05 -23.91
C ILE A 41 3.56 7.70 -24.74
N GLU A 42 2.43 7.50 -24.08
CA GLU A 42 1.12 7.37 -24.73
C GLU A 42 0.52 8.77 -24.94
N TYR A 43 0.02 9.06 -26.13
CA TYR A 43 -0.53 10.37 -26.49
C TYR A 43 -1.76 10.24 -27.39
N THR A 44 -2.54 11.31 -27.50
CA THR A 44 -3.72 11.37 -28.39
C THR A 44 -3.27 11.59 -29.83
N ASP A 45 -3.84 10.85 -30.80
CA ASP A 45 -3.54 11.05 -32.23
C ASP A 45 -3.76 12.51 -32.65
N GLY A 46 -2.82 13.08 -33.42
CA GLY A 46 -2.75 14.51 -33.73
C GLY A 46 -1.87 15.35 -32.81
N GLU A 47 -1.32 14.76 -31.72
CA GLU A 47 -0.39 15.42 -30.79
C GLU A 47 1.07 14.95 -30.96
N GLU A 48 1.47 14.49 -32.14
CA GLU A 48 2.78 13.89 -32.39
C GLU A 48 3.92 14.85 -32.05
N ASN A 49 3.80 16.11 -32.45
CA ASN A 49 4.82 17.14 -32.20
C ASN A 49 5.00 17.39 -30.69
N LEU A 50 3.91 17.38 -29.94
CA LEU A 50 3.92 17.59 -28.50
C LEU A 50 4.53 16.38 -27.77
N ALA A 51 4.20 15.17 -28.22
CA ALA A 51 4.81 13.95 -27.71
C ALA A 51 6.32 13.90 -27.99
N LEU A 52 6.75 14.28 -29.20
CA LEU A 52 8.17 14.38 -29.56
C LEU A 52 8.90 15.42 -28.70
N GLU A 53 8.30 16.59 -28.53
CA GLU A 53 8.88 17.67 -27.72
C GLU A 53 9.00 17.25 -26.25
N PHE A 54 7.94 16.69 -25.66
CA PHE A 54 7.98 16.13 -24.32
C PHE A 54 9.02 15.02 -24.19
N GLY A 55 9.06 14.09 -25.16
CA GLY A 55 10.02 12.99 -25.20
C GLY A 55 11.47 13.44 -25.27
N SER A 56 11.76 14.53 -26.00
CA SER A 56 13.12 15.09 -26.07
C SER A 56 13.62 15.68 -24.74
N ARG A 57 12.70 16.02 -23.83
CA ARG A 57 12.99 16.66 -22.53
C ARG A 57 12.65 15.78 -21.34
N ILE A 58 12.20 14.55 -21.54
CA ILE A 58 11.65 13.68 -20.50
C ILE A 58 12.63 13.38 -19.36
N ASP A 59 13.93 13.36 -19.64
CA ASP A 59 14.99 13.22 -18.62
C ASP A 59 14.97 14.36 -17.59
N GLN A 60 14.48 15.56 -17.99
CA GLN A 60 14.31 16.68 -17.07
C GLN A 60 13.29 16.32 -15.98
N VAL A 61 12.30 15.47 -16.21
CA VAL A 61 11.38 15.04 -15.13
C VAL A 61 12.13 14.42 -13.95
N PHE A 62 13.30 13.82 -14.20
CA PHE A 62 14.07 13.07 -13.22
C PHE A 62 15.26 13.82 -12.62
N ALA A 63 15.56 15.02 -13.13
CA ALA A 63 16.67 15.80 -12.63
C ALA A 63 16.49 16.07 -11.12
N PRO A 64 17.58 15.97 -10.32
CA PRO A 64 17.52 16.25 -8.90
C PRO A 64 17.03 17.69 -8.67
N GLU A 65 16.08 17.84 -7.76
CA GLU A 65 15.53 19.15 -7.45
C GLU A 65 16.44 19.89 -6.49
N THR A 66 16.71 21.17 -6.80
CA THR A 66 17.52 22.07 -5.96
C THR A 66 16.68 22.82 -4.93
N ALA A 67 15.36 22.88 -5.12
CA ALA A 67 14.43 23.59 -4.24
C ALA A 67 13.87 22.67 -3.14
N ALA A 68 13.58 23.28 -1.98
CA ALA A 68 12.94 22.59 -0.87
C ALA A 68 11.46 22.33 -1.19
N ILE A 69 11.12 21.11 -1.58
CA ILE A 69 9.71 20.70 -1.73
C ILE A 69 9.10 20.57 -0.33
N PRO A 70 7.90 21.14 -0.08
CA PRO A 70 7.18 20.95 1.17
C PRO A 70 6.94 19.45 1.44
N ALA A 71 6.88 19.09 2.72
CA ALA A 71 6.53 17.73 3.11
C ALA A 71 5.10 17.40 2.60
N PRO A 72 4.88 16.22 2.02
CA PRO A 72 3.54 15.83 1.59
C PRO A 72 2.63 15.74 2.81
N ALA A 73 1.41 16.27 2.69
CA ALA A 73 0.37 16.05 3.68
C ALA A 73 -0.07 14.58 3.63
N ILE A 74 0.38 13.79 4.61
CA ILE A 74 -0.08 12.42 4.84
C ILE A 74 -0.84 12.40 6.16
N GLU A 75 -1.95 11.65 6.22
CA GLU A 75 -2.84 11.64 7.39
C GLU A 75 -2.12 11.17 8.65
N LEU A 76 -1.33 10.10 8.53
CA LEU A 76 -0.46 9.63 9.59
C LEU A 76 0.99 9.96 9.21
N SER A 77 1.61 10.90 9.93
CA SER A 77 2.98 11.37 9.72
C SER A 77 3.91 10.93 10.85
N PRO A 78 5.25 11.01 10.69
CA PRO A 78 6.15 10.74 11.81
C PRO A 78 5.95 11.72 12.98
N ALA A 79 5.60 12.97 12.71
CA ALA A 79 5.28 13.96 13.75
C ALA A 79 4.02 13.56 14.53
N GLU A 80 3.02 13.01 13.85
CA GLU A 80 1.79 12.49 14.48
C GLU A 80 2.09 11.31 15.42
N ILE A 81 2.96 10.39 15.00
CA ILE A 81 3.40 9.27 15.85
C ILE A 81 4.14 9.79 17.08
N THR A 82 5.02 10.78 16.93
CA THR A 82 5.72 11.38 18.07
C THR A 82 4.75 12.08 19.02
N LEU A 83 3.80 12.86 18.49
CA LEU A 83 2.83 13.62 19.30
C LEU A 83 1.92 12.68 20.10
N HIS A 84 1.44 11.60 19.47
CA HIS A 84 0.51 10.64 20.06
C HIS A 84 1.19 9.32 20.47
N MET A 85 2.50 9.34 20.76
CA MET A 85 3.32 8.13 20.98
C MET A 85 2.72 7.18 22.03
N ASN A 86 2.21 7.72 23.14
CA ASN A 86 1.60 6.91 24.20
C ASN A 86 0.34 6.16 23.75
N GLU A 87 -0.42 6.74 22.81
CA GLU A 87 -1.60 6.08 22.25
C GLU A 87 -1.22 4.91 21.35
N TYR A 88 -0.18 5.08 20.51
CA TYR A 88 0.36 3.99 19.68
C TYR A 88 0.92 2.86 20.55
N LEU A 89 1.68 3.21 21.60
CA LEU A 89 2.20 2.23 22.56
C LEU A 89 1.08 1.46 23.25
N ALA A 90 0.02 2.15 23.70
CA ALA A 90 -1.14 1.52 24.31
C ALA A 90 -1.89 0.60 23.33
N ALA A 91 -2.05 1.04 22.07
CA ALA A 91 -2.66 0.23 21.02
C ALA A 91 -1.87 -1.05 20.75
N ILE A 92 -0.53 -0.96 20.60
CA ILE A 92 0.34 -2.14 20.44
C ILE A 92 0.20 -3.06 21.65
N SER A 93 0.28 -2.54 22.87
CA SER A 93 0.14 -3.35 24.09
C SER A 93 -1.19 -4.08 24.15
N ARG A 94 -2.31 -3.43 23.76
CA ARG A 94 -3.64 -4.05 23.70
C ARG A 94 -3.67 -5.22 22.71
N TYR A 95 -3.22 -5.01 21.46
CA TYR A 95 -3.19 -6.07 20.43
C TYR A 95 -2.33 -7.27 20.86
N LEU A 96 -1.27 -7.00 21.61
CA LEU A 96 -0.35 -8.04 22.08
C LEU A 96 -0.72 -8.63 23.45
N ASN A 97 -1.84 -8.23 24.06
CA ASN A 97 -2.23 -8.63 25.41
C ASN A 97 -1.11 -8.39 26.46
N LEU A 98 -0.45 -7.24 26.37
CA LEU A 98 0.57 -6.78 27.31
C LEU A 98 -0.02 -5.79 28.31
N PRO A 99 0.35 -5.86 29.60
CA PRO A 99 -0.16 -4.92 30.61
C PRO A 99 0.35 -3.49 30.40
N LYS A 100 1.50 -3.31 29.74
CA LYS A 100 2.10 -2.02 29.42
C LYS A 100 3.10 -2.16 28.27
N ALA A 101 3.47 -1.03 27.68
CA ALA A 101 4.49 -0.98 26.65
C ALA A 101 5.89 -1.30 27.20
N THR A 102 6.72 -1.91 26.37
CA THR A 102 8.10 -2.25 26.72
C THR A 102 9.08 -1.10 26.44
N PRO A 103 10.24 -1.06 27.11
CA PRO A 103 11.28 -0.08 26.81
C PRO A 103 11.72 -0.09 25.33
N GLN A 104 11.79 -1.28 24.71
CA GLN A 104 12.19 -1.39 23.31
C GLN A 104 11.13 -0.87 22.34
N MET A 105 9.84 -1.09 22.61
CA MET A 105 8.76 -0.45 21.85
C MET A 105 8.89 1.08 21.87
N MET A 106 9.14 1.66 23.06
CA MET A 106 9.34 3.10 23.22
C MET A 106 10.56 3.58 22.43
N ALA A 107 11.69 2.86 22.54
CA ALA A 107 12.91 3.20 21.84
C ALA A 107 12.76 3.12 20.31
N ILE A 108 11.96 2.17 19.80
CA ILE A 108 11.64 2.07 18.38
C ILE A 108 10.79 3.26 17.94
N LEU A 109 9.64 3.51 18.59
CA LEU A 109 8.75 4.59 18.16
C LEU A 109 9.39 5.98 18.28
N ALA A 110 10.29 6.19 19.24
CA ALA A 110 11.06 7.43 19.36
C ALA A 110 11.91 7.73 18.10
N ARG A 111 12.22 6.73 17.26
CA ARG A 111 12.91 6.91 15.98
C ARG A 111 12.04 7.56 14.90
N ALA A 112 10.74 7.75 15.12
CA ALA A 112 9.86 8.48 14.20
C ALA A 112 10.44 9.86 13.84
N ASN A 113 11.03 10.56 14.80
CA ASN A 113 11.70 11.86 14.59
C ASN A 113 12.85 11.81 13.58
N LEU A 114 13.45 10.64 13.36
CA LEU A 114 14.56 10.45 12.41
C LEU A 114 14.06 10.16 10.98
N LEU A 115 12.78 9.83 10.80
CA LEU A 115 12.21 9.48 9.50
C LEU A 115 12.05 10.71 8.59
N GLY A 116 11.85 11.90 9.17
CA GLY A 116 11.68 13.15 8.42
C GLY A 116 12.87 13.52 7.52
N GLY A 117 14.07 12.99 7.80
CA GLY A 117 15.27 13.25 7.00
C GLY A 117 15.69 12.12 6.03
N ARG A 118 14.98 10.99 5.99
CA ARG A 118 15.42 9.76 5.30
C ARG A 118 14.67 9.43 4.00
N THR A 119 13.78 10.30 3.51
CA THR A 119 12.87 9.97 2.40
C THR A 119 13.52 9.89 1.02
N ASP A 120 14.77 10.32 0.86
CA ASP A 120 15.38 10.56 -0.46
C ASP A 120 15.73 9.29 -1.27
N PRO A 121 16.27 8.19 -0.69
CA PRO A 121 16.66 7.01 -1.46
C PRO A 121 15.48 6.30 -2.15
N VAL A 122 14.34 6.19 -1.46
CA VAL A 122 13.11 5.60 -2.04
C VAL A 122 12.56 6.48 -3.14
N ALA A 123 12.62 7.81 -2.96
CA ALA A 123 12.22 8.75 -4.00
C ALA A 123 13.15 8.72 -5.21
N ALA A 124 14.44 8.43 -5.01
CA ALA A 124 15.40 8.21 -6.10
C ALA A 124 15.12 6.89 -6.83
N GLN A 125 14.82 5.80 -6.11
CA GLN A 125 14.46 4.52 -6.71
C GLN A 125 13.15 4.59 -7.51
N ALA A 126 12.12 5.23 -6.97
CA ALA A 126 10.84 5.47 -7.65
C ALA A 126 11.02 6.24 -8.97
N ARG A 127 11.92 7.24 -8.96
CA ARG A 127 12.32 7.99 -10.16
C ARG A 127 12.99 7.08 -11.18
N ALA A 128 13.86 6.17 -10.76
CA ALA A 128 14.55 5.26 -11.68
C ALA A 128 13.63 4.23 -12.35
N SER A 129 12.52 3.85 -11.71
CA SER A 129 11.59 2.83 -12.20
C SER A 129 10.48 3.37 -13.11
N LEU A 130 10.19 4.68 -13.11
CA LEU A 130 9.11 5.23 -13.92
C LEU A 130 9.47 5.25 -15.42
N LYS A 131 8.77 4.42 -16.20
CA LYS A 131 8.99 4.27 -17.65
C LYS A 131 7.82 4.72 -18.51
N ASN A 132 6.61 4.78 -17.96
CA ASN A 132 5.40 5.04 -18.75
C ASN A 132 4.80 6.40 -18.42
N PHE A 133 4.38 7.12 -19.45
CA PHE A 133 3.80 8.46 -19.37
C PHE A 133 2.56 8.52 -20.26
N GLN A 134 1.56 9.26 -19.83
CA GLN A 134 0.33 9.48 -20.60
C GLN A 134 0.09 10.97 -20.79
N LEU A 135 0.27 11.48 -22.01
CA LEU A 135 -0.11 12.83 -22.37
C LEU A 135 -1.60 12.86 -22.70
N TRP A 136 -2.34 13.70 -22.00
CA TRP A 136 -3.78 13.87 -22.16
C TRP A 136 -4.10 15.31 -22.51
N ARG A 137 -4.89 15.57 -23.56
CA ARG A 137 -5.61 16.86 -23.62
C ARG A 137 -6.72 16.86 -22.59
N GLU A 138 -6.86 17.97 -21.86
CA GLU A 138 -7.91 18.10 -20.84
C GLU A 138 -9.31 17.82 -21.41
N SER A 139 -9.60 18.30 -22.63
CA SER A 139 -10.88 18.06 -23.29
C SER A 139 -11.14 16.58 -23.59
N ASP A 140 -10.16 15.84 -24.11
CA ASP A 140 -10.26 14.40 -24.39
C ASP A 140 -10.42 13.61 -23.08
N LEU A 141 -9.60 13.92 -22.08
CA LEU A 141 -9.71 13.31 -20.75
C LEU A 141 -11.09 13.52 -20.13
N MET A 142 -11.58 14.75 -20.10
CA MET A 142 -12.87 15.08 -19.51
C MET A 142 -14.02 14.41 -20.28
N ALA A 143 -13.98 14.40 -21.61
CA ALA A 143 -14.99 13.71 -22.43
C ALA A 143 -15.05 12.21 -22.12
N ARG A 144 -13.88 11.56 -21.92
CA ARG A 144 -13.82 10.14 -21.53
C ARG A 144 -14.38 9.91 -20.13
N LEU A 145 -14.00 10.74 -19.16
CA LEU A 145 -14.50 10.64 -17.79
C LEU A 145 -16.02 10.87 -17.71
N ASP A 146 -16.54 11.83 -18.47
CA ASP A 146 -17.99 12.10 -18.55
C ASP A 146 -18.77 10.97 -19.21
N ALA A 147 -18.15 10.24 -20.15
CA ALA A 147 -18.70 9.02 -20.72
C ALA A 147 -18.53 7.78 -19.81
N GLY A 148 -18.05 7.94 -18.58
CA GLY A 148 -17.86 6.86 -17.62
C GLY A 148 -16.67 5.95 -17.92
N ARG A 149 -15.73 6.37 -18.79
CA ARG A 149 -14.49 5.61 -19.03
C ARG A 149 -13.53 5.81 -17.85
N THR A 150 -12.86 4.74 -17.46
CA THR A 150 -11.76 4.78 -16.50
C THR A 150 -10.46 5.13 -17.21
N VAL A 151 -9.70 6.07 -16.67
CA VAL A 151 -8.33 6.38 -17.10
C VAL A 151 -7.39 6.02 -15.97
N GLU A 152 -6.38 5.22 -16.24
CA GLU A 152 -5.45 4.78 -15.21
C GLU A 152 -4.72 5.98 -14.59
N GLY A 153 -4.63 6.00 -13.25
CA GLY A 153 -4.01 7.11 -12.53
C GLY A 153 -4.83 8.41 -12.49
N ILE A 154 -6.05 8.45 -13.04
CA ILE A 154 -6.92 9.63 -13.01
C ILE A 154 -8.32 9.23 -12.52
N VAL A 155 -8.86 9.97 -11.55
CA VAL A 155 -10.28 9.83 -11.18
C VAL A 155 -10.96 11.18 -11.19
N ARG A 156 -12.29 11.15 -11.38
CA ARG A 156 -13.12 12.34 -11.23
C ARG A 156 -13.15 12.76 -9.76
N ARG A 157 -13.05 14.07 -9.51
CA ARG A 157 -13.19 14.62 -8.15
C ARG A 157 -14.61 14.38 -7.62
N ALA A 158 -14.73 14.25 -6.30
CA ALA A 158 -16.01 14.02 -5.62
C ALA A 158 -17.03 15.16 -5.83
N ASP A 159 -16.56 16.38 -6.08
CA ASP A 159 -17.40 17.53 -6.41
C ASP A 159 -17.93 17.53 -7.85
N GLY A 160 -17.51 16.55 -8.66
CA GLY A 160 -17.83 16.43 -10.09
C GLY A 160 -17.12 17.44 -11.00
N LYS A 161 -16.34 18.37 -10.43
CA LYS A 161 -15.69 19.48 -11.12
C LYS A 161 -14.21 19.18 -11.36
N GLY A 162 -13.98 18.33 -12.36
CA GLY A 162 -12.65 18.00 -12.86
C GLY A 162 -12.12 16.66 -12.35
N TYR A 163 -10.79 16.54 -12.34
CA TYR A 163 -10.10 15.28 -12.06
C TYR A 163 -9.00 15.46 -11.00
N GLU A 164 -8.59 14.35 -10.41
CA GLU A 164 -7.42 14.22 -9.56
C GLU A 164 -6.52 13.11 -10.11
N VAL A 165 -5.22 13.35 -10.10
CA VAL A 165 -4.23 12.32 -10.41
C VAL A 165 -4.04 11.48 -9.14
N ARG A 166 -4.32 10.18 -9.23
CA ARG A 166 -4.08 9.23 -8.15
C ARG A 166 -2.82 8.44 -8.41
N ALA A 167 -1.99 8.35 -7.37
CA ALA A 167 -0.89 7.41 -7.31
C ALA A 167 -1.35 5.97 -7.63
N PRO A 168 -0.49 5.10 -8.19
CA PRO A 168 -0.79 3.69 -8.23
C PRO A 168 -0.94 3.21 -6.79
N LYS A 169 -1.86 2.26 -6.59
CA LYS A 169 -2.05 1.63 -5.27
C LYS A 169 -0.77 0.94 -4.78
N ASN A 170 0.09 0.51 -5.70
CA ASN A 170 1.35 -0.18 -5.41
C ASN A 170 2.56 0.43 -6.13
N LEU A 171 3.61 0.75 -5.38
CA LEU A 171 4.86 1.30 -5.91
C LEU A 171 5.89 0.24 -6.36
N THR A 172 5.67 -1.03 -6.06
CA THR A 172 6.48 -2.12 -6.60
C THR A 172 6.32 -2.28 -8.12
N ASN A 173 5.30 -1.65 -8.71
CA ASN A 173 4.98 -1.67 -10.15
C ASN A 173 5.13 -0.30 -10.83
N PHE A 174 6.06 0.55 -10.40
CA PHE A 174 6.36 1.79 -11.14
C PHE A 174 6.76 1.55 -12.61
N ASP A 175 7.31 0.38 -12.91
CA ASP A 175 7.68 -0.04 -14.26
C ASP A 175 6.48 -0.17 -15.21
N THR A 176 5.25 -0.33 -14.70
CA THR A 176 4.03 -0.48 -15.50
C THR A 176 3.03 0.66 -15.33
N TRP A 177 3.15 1.48 -14.28
CA TRP A 177 2.21 2.56 -14.05
C TRP A 177 2.48 3.77 -14.97
N PRO A 178 1.48 4.24 -15.75
CA PRO A 178 1.61 5.47 -16.51
C PRO A 178 1.46 6.70 -15.61
N LEU A 179 2.41 7.63 -15.68
CA LEU A 179 2.23 8.96 -15.07
C LEU A 179 1.37 9.84 -16.00
N PRO A 180 0.13 10.18 -15.62
CA PRO A 180 -0.71 11.06 -16.44
C PRO A 180 -0.22 12.50 -16.37
N ILE A 181 -0.12 13.12 -17.53
CA ILE A 181 0.24 14.52 -17.73
C ILE A 181 -0.87 15.15 -18.55
N VAL A 182 -1.62 16.04 -17.90
CA VAL A 182 -2.79 16.67 -18.50
C VAL A 182 -2.45 18.05 -19.00
N ILE A 183 -2.72 18.26 -20.27
CA ILE A 183 -2.38 19.42 -21.07
C ILE A 183 -3.66 20.24 -21.23
N THR A 184 -3.68 21.39 -20.55
CA THR A 184 -4.79 22.35 -20.63
C THR A 184 -4.51 23.28 -21.80
N SER A 185 -5.33 23.24 -22.85
CA SER A 185 -5.21 24.21 -23.94
C SER A 185 -5.66 25.58 -23.44
N ARG A 186 -4.73 26.46 -23.08
CA ARG A 186 -4.98 27.90 -23.12
C ARG A 186 -4.38 28.42 -24.41
N ASP A 187 -5.14 29.23 -25.14
CA ASP A 187 -4.85 29.68 -26.52
C ASP A 187 -3.59 30.58 -26.68
N GLN A 188 -2.66 30.58 -25.71
CA GLN A 188 -1.51 31.50 -25.67
C GLN A 188 -0.17 30.87 -25.26
N GLU A 189 -0.10 29.62 -24.80
CA GLU A 189 1.18 28.98 -24.46
C GLU A 189 1.79 28.32 -25.72
N THR A 190 3.06 28.57 -26.01
CA THR A 190 3.78 27.82 -27.05
C THR A 190 3.97 26.35 -26.63
N GLY A 191 4.17 25.44 -27.60
CA GLY A 191 4.43 24.01 -27.30
C GLY A 191 5.56 23.82 -26.28
N ALA A 192 6.64 24.60 -26.42
CA ALA A 192 7.81 24.54 -25.54
C ALA A 192 7.53 24.99 -24.10
N GLU A 193 6.82 26.11 -23.93
CA GLU A 193 6.45 26.63 -22.61
C GLU A 193 5.50 25.67 -21.90
N LEU A 194 4.54 25.12 -22.64
CA LEU A 194 3.60 24.13 -22.13
C LEU A 194 4.33 22.85 -21.69
N VAL A 195 5.23 22.33 -22.51
CA VAL A 195 6.05 21.15 -22.17
C VAL A 195 6.91 21.42 -20.94
N GLU A 196 7.55 22.57 -20.83
CA GLU A 196 8.37 22.93 -19.66
C GLU A 196 7.55 22.94 -18.37
N LYS A 197 6.42 23.64 -18.39
CA LYS A 197 5.49 23.69 -17.27
C LYS A 197 5.00 22.31 -16.87
N LYS A 198 4.64 21.48 -17.85
CA LYS A 198 4.14 20.11 -17.60
C LYS A 198 5.23 19.18 -17.06
N ILE A 199 6.48 19.35 -17.50
CA ILE A 199 7.63 18.65 -16.92
C ILE A 199 7.84 19.07 -15.46
N ALA A 200 7.74 20.37 -15.14
CA ALA A 200 7.85 20.86 -13.77
C ALA A 200 6.73 20.32 -12.87
N GLU A 201 5.48 20.35 -13.34
CA GLU A 201 4.32 19.78 -12.63
C GLU A 201 4.47 18.27 -12.41
N ALA A 202 4.85 17.52 -13.45
CA ALA A 202 5.07 16.08 -13.38
C ALA A 202 6.20 15.72 -12.39
N ARG A 203 7.30 16.47 -12.42
CA ARG A 203 8.42 16.33 -11.46
C ARG A 203 7.93 16.54 -10.04
N GLN A 204 7.23 17.64 -9.76
CA GLN A 204 6.73 17.95 -8.43
C GLN A 204 5.75 16.90 -7.91
N ALA A 205 4.80 16.46 -8.75
CA ALA A 205 3.83 15.43 -8.40
C ALA A 205 4.52 14.10 -8.07
N LEU A 206 5.46 13.65 -8.91
CA LEU A 206 6.23 12.42 -8.69
C LEU A 206 6.99 12.46 -7.37
N LEU A 207 7.63 13.59 -7.06
CA LEU A 207 8.42 13.75 -5.84
C LEU A 207 7.56 13.76 -4.59
N LEU A 208 6.44 14.50 -4.59
CA LEU A 208 5.50 14.50 -3.47
C LEU A 208 4.92 13.11 -3.23
N GLN A 209 4.56 12.39 -4.30
CA GLN A 209 4.01 11.05 -4.22
C GLN A 209 5.04 10.03 -3.70
N ALA A 210 6.26 10.04 -4.24
CA ALA A 210 7.31 9.12 -3.81
C ALA A 210 7.72 9.39 -2.35
N ARG A 211 7.79 10.65 -1.93
CA ARG A 211 8.01 11.03 -0.53
C ARG A 211 6.86 10.57 0.35
N ALA A 212 5.61 10.79 -0.07
CA ALA A 212 4.43 10.38 0.69
C ALA A 212 4.45 8.88 0.94
N GLN A 213 4.71 8.08 -0.10
CA GLN A 213 4.76 6.62 0.10
C GLN A 213 5.96 6.17 0.91
N SER A 214 7.14 6.75 0.69
CA SER A 214 8.34 6.45 1.50
C SER A 214 8.05 6.63 2.99
N LEU A 215 7.33 7.71 3.34
CA LEU A 215 6.88 7.95 4.70
C LEU A 215 5.87 6.90 5.17
N ARG A 216 4.86 6.54 4.34
CA ARG A 216 3.88 5.50 4.70
C ARG A 216 4.54 4.14 4.97
N ILE A 217 5.45 3.71 4.10
CA ILE A 217 6.23 2.46 4.27
C ILE A 217 7.05 2.54 5.56
N SER A 218 7.73 3.67 5.80
CA SER A 218 8.55 3.86 6.99
C SER A 218 7.72 3.83 8.27
N ILE A 219 6.51 4.38 8.25
CA ILE A 219 5.57 4.35 9.37
C ILE A 219 5.09 2.93 9.65
N HIS A 220 4.66 2.22 8.62
CA HIS A 220 4.26 0.82 8.76
C HIS A 220 5.41 -0.03 9.32
N ALA A 221 6.62 0.11 8.76
CA ALA A 221 7.81 -0.60 9.21
C ALA A 221 8.18 -0.27 10.66
N LEU A 222 8.05 1.00 11.08
CA LEU A 222 8.30 1.43 12.45
C LEU A 222 7.34 0.76 13.45
N LEU A 223 6.05 0.73 13.13
CA LEU A 223 5.03 0.08 13.95
C LEU A 223 5.24 -1.44 13.99
N GLN A 224 5.53 -2.05 12.84
CA GLN A 224 5.87 -3.47 12.73
C GLN A 224 7.08 -3.81 13.60
N GLU A 225 8.17 -3.05 13.52
CA GLU A 225 9.38 -3.31 14.32
C GLU A 225 9.08 -3.22 15.83
N ALA A 226 8.25 -2.26 16.25
CA ALA A 226 7.84 -2.12 17.64
C ALA A 226 7.05 -3.34 18.13
N VAL A 227 6.16 -3.87 17.29
CA VAL A 227 5.41 -5.11 17.58
C VAL A 227 6.35 -6.31 17.67
N GLU A 228 7.25 -6.47 16.69
CA GLU A 228 8.20 -7.58 16.66
C GLU A 228 9.10 -7.59 17.91
N ALA A 229 9.61 -6.43 18.31
CA ALA A 229 10.41 -6.29 19.52
C ALA A 229 9.62 -6.72 20.77
N ALA A 230 8.37 -6.30 20.90
CA ALA A 230 7.51 -6.69 22.01
C ALA A 230 7.24 -8.20 22.04
N LEU A 231 7.06 -8.83 20.88
CA LEU A 231 6.91 -10.28 20.75
C LEU A 231 8.16 -11.03 21.22
N VAL A 232 9.35 -10.56 20.84
CA VAL A 232 10.63 -11.17 21.23
C VAL A 232 10.90 -11.02 22.74
N GLU A 233 10.54 -9.86 23.30
CA GLU A 233 10.74 -9.56 24.71
C GLU A 233 9.78 -10.29 25.65
N ASN A 234 8.59 -10.68 25.18
CA ASN A 234 7.57 -11.23 26.08
C ASN A 234 7.17 -12.66 25.73
N TYR A 235 7.20 -13.06 24.46
CA TYR A 235 6.60 -14.31 24.01
C TYR A 235 7.62 -15.31 23.47
N ILE A 236 8.49 -14.95 22.52
CA ILE A 236 9.30 -15.94 21.78
C ILE A 236 10.75 -15.50 21.54
N VAL A 237 11.72 -16.27 22.02
CA VAL A 237 13.17 -15.97 21.90
C VAL A 237 13.94 -16.93 20.99
N SER A 238 13.27 -17.96 20.46
CA SER A 238 13.88 -18.93 19.57
C SER A 238 14.31 -18.31 18.24
N LYS A 239 15.26 -18.94 17.54
CA LYS A 239 15.75 -18.45 16.24
C LYS A 239 14.80 -18.71 15.08
N ASP A 240 13.88 -19.65 15.22
CA ASP A 240 12.88 -20.00 14.20
C ASP A 240 11.67 -19.03 14.18
N ARG A 241 11.66 -18.00 15.03
CA ARG A 241 10.50 -17.12 15.25
C ARG A 241 10.14 -16.16 14.10
N ARG A 242 10.98 -16.05 13.06
CA ARG A 242 10.95 -14.91 12.13
C ARG A 242 9.59 -14.70 11.47
N TRP A 243 9.05 -15.75 10.83
CA TRP A 243 7.79 -15.62 10.11
C TRP A 243 6.63 -15.27 11.05
N PHE A 244 6.63 -15.84 12.26
CA PHE A 244 5.61 -15.55 13.26
C PHE A 244 5.67 -14.07 13.68
N CYS A 245 6.86 -13.58 14.05
CA CYS A 245 7.03 -12.18 14.46
C CYS A 245 6.70 -11.22 13.31
N ALA A 246 7.21 -11.46 12.10
CA ALA A 246 6.97 -10.60 10.94
C ALA A 246 5.48 -10.56 10.56
N GLY A 247 4.83 -11.73 10.51
CA GLY A 247 3.42 -11.82 10.15
C GLY A 247 2.48 -11.13 11.16
N VAL A 248 2.67 -11.38 12.47
CA VAL A 248 1.93 -10.67 13.52
C VAL A 248 2.26 -9.18 13.50
N GLY A 249 3.53 -8.83 13.28
CA GLY A 249 4.02 -7.46 13.16
C GLY A 249 3.30 -6.67 12.08
N CYS A 250 3.25 -7.19 10.84
CA CYS A 250 2.56 -6.54 9.73
C CYS A 250 1.05 -6.41 10.00
N TYR A 251 0.39 -7.48 10.46
CA TYR A 251 -1.05 -7.43 10.76
C TYR A 251 -1.38 -6.38 11.83
N VAL A 252 -0.66 -6.39 12.97
CA VAL A 252 -0.92 -5.45 14.06
C VAL A 252 -0.59 -4.02 13.65
N ALA A 253 0.50 -3.80 12.90
CA ALA A 253 0.84 -2.48 12.37
C ALA A 253 -0.28 -1.93 11.46
N TYR A 254 -0.78 -2.74 10.52
CA TYR A 254 -1.92 -2.37 9.68
C TYR A 254 -3.16 -2.04 10.51
N LYS A 255 -3.54 -2.90 11.47
CA LYS A 255 -4.73 -2.68 12.32
C LYS A 255 -4.65 -1.40 13.15
N ILE A 256 -3.46 -1.05 13.65
CA ILE A 256 -3.26 0.22 14.37
C ILE A 256 -3.47 1.42 13.44
N ILE A 257 -2.97 1.35 12.21
CA ILE A 257 -3.19 2.41 11.22
C ILE A 257 -4.68 2.49 10.87
N GLU A 258 -5.33 1.37 10.60
CA GLU A 258 -6.77 1.28 10.33
C GLU A 258 -7.61 1.87 11.47
N ASP A 259 -7.31 1.53 12.73
CA ASP A 259 -8.02 2.07 13.90
C ASP A 259 -7.89 3.61 14.00
N LYS A 260 -6.82 4.20 13.42
CA LYS A 260 -6.53 5.64 13.49
C LYS A 260 -7.11 6.45 12.34
N ILE A 261 -7.01 5.96 11.11
CA ILE A 261 -7.37 6.72 9.91
C ILE A 261 -8.44 6.04 9.05
N GLY A 262 -8.94 4.88 9.48
CA GLY A 262 -9.95 4.10 8.77
C GLY A 262 -9.37 3.14 7.73
N PRO A 263 -10.18 2.15 7.30
CA PRO A 263 -9.71 1.04 6.46
C PRO A 263 -9.25 1.50 5.07
N GLU A 264 -9.99 2.39 4.42
CA GLU A 264 -9.65 2.87 3.07
C GLU A 264 -8.29 3.60 3.06
N ALA A 265 -8.02 4.39 4.10
CA ALA A 265 -6.78 5.12 4.23
C ALA A 265 -5.59 4.22 4.60
N ALA A 266 -5.81 3.22 5.46
CA ALA A 266 -4.80 2.27 5.89
C ALA A 266 -4.23 1.43 4.74
N LEU A 267 -5.04 1.12 3.71
CA LEU A 267 -4.57 0.43 2.51
C LEU A 267 -3.43 1.17 1.79
N ARG A 268 -3.31 2.50 1.94
CA ARG A 268 -2.18 3.27 1.39
C ARG A 268 -0.86 3.00 2.11
N TYR A 269 -0.92 2.50 3.35
CA TYR A 269 0.25 2.15 4.16
C TYR A 269 0.64 0.68 3.97
N TYR A 270 -0.35 -0.20 3.90
CA TYR A 270 -0.14 -1.61 3.66
C TYR A 270 -1.40 -2.25 3.05
N ASP A 271 -1.30 -2.73 1.82
CA ASP A 271 -2.37 -3.46 1.12
C ASP A 271 -1.86 -4.89 0.84
N ILE A 272 -2.41 -5.87 1.56
CA ILE A 272 -1.98 -7.27 1.44
C ILE A 272 -2.47 -7.89 0.13
N ASP A 273 -3.72 -7.59 -0.26
CA ASP A 273 -4.34 -8.13 -1.47
C ASP A 273 -3.64 -7.63 -2.72
N ALA A 274 -3.19 -6.38 -2.70
CA ALA A 274 -2.41 -5.82 -3.79
C ALA A 274 -0.95 -6.31 -3.77
N GLN A 275 -0.40 -6.71 -2.61
CA GLN A 275 0.98 -7.19 -2.52
C GLN A 275 1.15 -8.66 -2.94
N LEU A 276 0.18 -9.52 -2.63
CA LEU A 276 0.27 -10.96 -2.90
C LEU A 276 0.59 -11.29 -4.38
N PRO A 277 -0.13 -10.74 -5.38
CA PRO A 277 0.13 -11.04 -6.78
C PRO A 277 1.55 -10.70 -7.27
N LEU A 278 2.24 -9.77 -6.59
CA LEU A 278 3.61 -9.37 -6.95
C LEU A 278 4.65 -10.46 -6.66
N TYR A 279 4.28 -11.41 -5.82
CA TYR A 279 5.16 -12.46 -5.33
C TYR A 279 4.61 -13.87 -5.62
N ASP A 280 3.56 -14.01 -6.43
CA ASP A 280 2.98 -15.32 -6.79
C ASP A 280 4.02 -16.29 -7.35
N ASP A 281 4.97 -15.79 -8.15
CA ASP A 281 6.11 -16.55 -8.69
C ASP A 281 7.07 -17.06 -7.62
N MET A 282 7.12 -16.39 -6.47
CA MET A 282 7.92 -16.78 -5.31
C MET A 282 7.21 -17.80 -4.42
N LYS A 283 5.89 -17.97 -4.59
CA LYS A 283 5.08 -18.87 -3.75
C LYS A 283 5.64 -20.28 -3.71
N PRO A 284 6.08 -20.94 -4.81
CA PRO A 284 6.60 -22.32 -4.79
C PRO A 284 7.95 -22.52 -4.09
N VAL A 285 8.72 -21.45 -3.88
CA VAL A 285 10.05 -21.51 -3.23
C VAL A 285 10.06 -20.88 -1.83
N ALA A 286 8.96 -20.25 -1.43
CA ALA A 286 8.79 -19.72 -0.09
C ALA A 286 8.78 -20.85 0.94
N ASN A 287 9.57 -20.69 1.99
CA ASN A 287 9.58 -21.59 3.14
C ASN A 287 9.69 -20.76 4.42
N LEU A 288 8.53 -20.47 5.02
CA LEU A 288 8.45 -19.61 6.19
C LEU A 288 9.10 -20.25 7.43
N GLU A 289 9.04 -21.57 7.59
CA GLU A 289 9.63 -22.28 8.72
C GLU A 289 11.16 -22.24 8.71
N LYS A 290 11.76 -22.27 7.52
CA LYS A 290 13.22 -22.19 7.33
C LYS A 290 13.71 -20.76 7.09
N TRP A 291 12.85 -19.75 7.25
CA TRP A 291 13.21 -18.36 7.04
C TRP A 291 14.17 -17.89 8.15
N ALA A 292 15.47 -17.87 7.85
CA ALA A 292 16.52 -17.47 8.77
C ALA A 292 16.29 -16.07 9.34
N LEU A 293 16.75 -15.81 10.57
CA LEU A 293 16.68 -14.49 11.20
C LEU A 293 17.40 -13.40 10.38
N ALA A 294 16.99 -12.15 10.52
CA ALA A 294 17.59 -11.04 9.79
C ALA A 294 19.07 -10.83 10.16
N GLU A 295 19.42 -11.04 11.44
CA GLU A 295 20.79 -11.00 11.96
C GLU A 295 21.69 -12.14 11.45
N ASP A 296 21.08 -13.28 11.09
CA ASP A 296 21.79 -14.45 10.56
C ASP A 296 21.91 -14.39 9.01
N GLN A 297 21.29 -13.38 8.36
CA GLN A 297 21.37 -13.17 6.91
C GLN A 297 22.47 -12.19 6.53
N SER A 298 23.14 -12.47 5.41
CA SER A 298 24.05 -11.50 4.79
C SER A 298 23.29 -10.23 4.38
N PRO A 299 23.93 -9.04 4.40
CA PRO A 299 23.29 -7.79 4.00
C PRO A 299 22.67 -7.83 2.59
N GLU A 300 23.30 -8.55 1.67
CA GLU A 300 22.84 -8.71 0.28
C GLU A 300 21.51 -9.45 0.23
N ILE A 301 21.33 -10.47 1.09
CA ILE A 301 20.09 -11.26 1.17
C ILE A 301 18.97 -10.46 1.83
N ARG A 302 19.28 -9.57 2.78
CA ARG A 302 18.29 -8.80 3.54
C ARG A 302 17.36 -7.97 2.66
N GLY A 303 17.86 -7.41 1.57
CA GLY A 303 17.08 -6.61 0.60
C GLY A 303 16.47 -7.38 -0.57
N MET A 304 16.65 -8.71 -0.65
CA MET A 304 16.20 -9.48 -1.80
C MET A 304 14.67 -9.61 -1.83
N ARG A 305 14.12 -9.69 -3.05
CA ARG A 305 12.71 -9.98 -3.35
C ARG A 305 12.16 -11.15 -2.53
N ALA A 306 12.96 -12.19 -2.27
CA ALA A 306 12.57 -13.35 -1.47
C ALA A 306 12.22 -13.00 0.00
N ASN A 307 12.94 -12.06 0.63
CA ASN A 307 12.62 -11.64 1.99
C ASN A 307 11.33 -10.83 2.06
N GLN A 308 11.07 -10.00 1.04
CA GLN A 308 9.82 -9.27 0.92
C GLN A 308 8.66 -10.25 0.71
N ALA A 309 8.82 -11.21 -0.20
CA ALA A 309 7.83 -12.27 -0.44
C ALA A 309 7.50 -13.04 0.86
N ASN A 310 8.52 -13.49 1.61
CA ASN A 310 8.29 -14.18 2.88
C ASN A 310 7.55 -13.30 3.91
N THR A 311 7.81 -11.99 3.92
CA THR A 311 7.10 -11.05 4.80
C THR A 311 5.62 -10.97 4.42
N VAL A 312 5.33 -10.84 3.11
CA VAL A 312 3.96 -10.79 2.57
C VAL A 312 3.21 -12.09 2.85
N PHE A 313 3.81 -13.25 2.59
CA PHE A 313 3.19 -14.55 2.89
C PHE A 313 2.99 -14.76 4.39
N ALA A 314 3.93 -14.31 5.24
CA ALA A 314 3.74 -14.37 6.68
C ALA A 314 2.59 -13.48 7.16
N ALA A 315 2.44 -12.29 6.58
CA ALA A 315 1.31 -11.41 6.87
C ALA A 315 -0.02 -12.05 6.42
N GLU A 316 -0.10 -12.58 5.20
CA GLU A 316 -1.27 -13.28 4.64
C GLU A 316 -1.82 -14.32 5.63
N VAL A 317 -0.95 -15.13 6.25
CA VAL A 317 -1.35 -16.10 7.27
C VAL A 317 -2.18 -15.44 8.37
N PHE A 318 -1.71 -14.33 8.96
CA PHE A 318 -2.42 -13.69 10.07
C PHE A 318 -3.64 -12.88 9.64
N PHE A 319 -3.63 -12.29 8.44
CA PHE A 319 -4.84 -11.70 7.86
C PHE A 319 -5.93 -12.77 7.68
N ASN A 320 -5.60 -13.95 7.14
CA ASN A 320 -6.54 -15.04 6.95
C ASN A 320 -7.05 -15.61 8.28
N LEU A 321 -6.15 -15.87 9.24
CA LEU A 321 -6.55 -16.40 10.55
C LEU A 321 -7.45 -15.43 11.33
N THR A 322 -7.19 -14.12 11.23
CA THR A 322 -8.01 -13.12 11.93
C THR A 322 -9.33 -12.86 11.21
N ALA A 323 -9.38 -12.97 9.88
CA ALA A 323 -10.63 -12.99 9.12
C ALA A 323 -11.50 -14.21 9.51
N GLN A 324 -10.90 -15.38 9.72
CA GLN A 324 -11.60 -16.61 10.08
C GLN A 324 -12.03 -16.66 11.56
N HIS A 325 -11.19 -16.19 12.48
CA HIS A 325 -11.37 -16.38 13.92
C HIS A 325 -11.68 -15.08 14.70
N GLY A 326 -11.77 -13.95 14.00
CA GLY A 326 -12.06 -12.63 14.55
C GLY A 326 -10.82 -11.85 15.01
N PRO A 327 -10.97 -10.53 15.26
CA PRO A 327 -9.86 -9.62 15.58
C PRO A 327 -9.13 -9.97 16.89
N GLU A 328 -9.81 -10.61 17.84
CA GLU A 328 -9.25 -11.07 19.12
C GLU A 328 -8.46 -12.39 19.02
N PHE A 329 -8.26 -12.91 17.81
CA PHE A 329 -7.50 -14.15 17.65
C PHE A 329 -6.04 -14.01 18.09
N ILE A 330 -5.37 -12.91 17.73
CA ILE A 330 -3.95 -12.68 18.08
C ILE A 330 -3.76 -12.61 19.59
N SER A 331 -4.61 -11.85 20.31
CA SER A 331 -4.55 -11.69 21.76
C SER A 331 -4.73 -13.03 22.47
N ARG A 332 -5.69 -13.86 22.03
CA ARG A 332 -5.91 -15.22 22.55
C ARG A 332 -4.75 -16.16 22.25
N LEU A 333 -4.19 -16.12 21.04
CA LEU A 333 -3.03 -16.93 20.67
C LEU A 333 -1.82 -16.61 21.54
N LEU A 334 -1.53 -15.33 21.76
CA LEU A 334 -0.44 -14.88 22.62
C LEU A 334 -0.67 -15.26 24.09
N ALA A 335 -1.92 -15.18 24.57
CA ALA A 335 -2.28 -15.66 25.92
C ALA A 335 -2.00 -17.16 26.09
N GLU A 336 -2.32 -17.97 25.08
CA GLU A 336 -2.05 -19.42 25.09
C GLU A 336 -0.54 -19.72 25.03
N ILE A 337 0.22 -18.99 24.20
CA ILE A 337 1.69 -19.08 24.14
C ILE A 337 2.30 -18.73 25.51
N GLY A 338 1.79 -17.68 26.16
CA GLY A 338 2.25 -17.19 27.46
C GLY A 338 2.12 -18.19 28.62
N LYS A 339 1.37 -19.29 28.44
CA LYS A 339 1.34 -20.41 29.39
C LYS A 339 2.67 -21.18 29.45
N THR A 340 3.52 -21.04 28.44
CA THR A 340 4.86 -21.63 28.40
C THR A 340 5.89 -20.59 28.85
N ARG A 341 6.86 -20.98 29.69
CA ARG A 341 7.96 -20.07 30.07
C ARG A 341 8.68 -19.55 28.83
N ARG A 342 8.88 -18.23 28.75
CA ARG A 342 9.44 -17.53 27.58
C ARG A 342 10.73 -18.16 27.03
N ASP A 343 11.65 -18.55 27.90
CA ASP A 343 12.94 -19.18 27.52
C ASP A 343 12.79 -20.57 26.88
N LYS A 344 11.58 -21.15 26.93
CA LYS A 344 11.21 -22.43 26.30
C LYS A 344 10.25 -22.27 25.13
N VAL A 345 9.84 -21.05 24.79
CA VAL A 345 8.94 -20.82 23.65
C VAL A 345 9.72 -20.88 22.34
N ASN A 346 9.23 -21.70 21.41
CA ASN A 346 9.68 -21.83 20.03
C ASN A 346 8.47 -22.02 19.10
N LEU A 347 8.68 -22.21 17.79
CA LEU A 347 7.55 -22.41 16.87
C LEU A 347 6.68 -23.63 17.19
N LYS A 348 7.23 -24.70 17.76
CA LYS A 348 6.40 -25.84 18.20
C LYS A 348 5.42 -25.42 19.30
N THR A 349 5.81 -24.49 20.16
CA THR A 349 4.91 -23.89 21.15
C THR A 349 3.80 -23.07 20.47
N VAL A 350 4.12 -22.29 19.43
CA VAL A 350 3.13 -21.54 18.64
C VAL A 350 2.12 -22.50 17.99
N TYR A 351 2.60 -23.56 17.32
CA TYR A 351 1.73 -24.56 16.70
C TYR A 351 0.84 -25.29 17.69
N ARG A 352 1.38 -25.65 18.86
CA ARG A 352 0.60 -26.26 19.93
C ARG A 352 -0.44 -25.29 20.48
N ALA A 353 -0.09 -24.02 20.68
CA ALA A 353 -1.02 -23.00 21.16
C ALA A 353 -2.18 -22.80 20.17
N TYR A 354 -1.88 -22.71 18.88
CA TYR A 354 -2.89 -22.68 17.83
C TYR A 354 -3.81 -23.90 17.88
N LYS A 355 -3.22 -25.11 17.93
CA LYS A 355 -3.97 -26.37 17.99
C LYS A 355 -4.85 -26.48 19.23
N ASN A 356 -4.41 -25.94 20.37
CA ASN A 356 -5.21 -25.90 21.59
C ASN A 356 -6.45 -24.99 21.43
N LEU A 357 -6.31 -23.87 20.71
CA LEU A 357 -7.37 -22.88 20.53
C LEU A 357 -8.37 -23.24 19.44
N GLN A 358 -7.89 -23.76 18.30
CA GLN A 358 -8.70 -24.01 17.11
C GLN A 358 -8.96 -25.50 16.84
N HIS A 359 -8.30 -26.40 17.57
CA HIS A 359 -8.35 -27.85 17.33
C HIS A 359 -7.84 -28.28 15.93
N GLU A 360 -7.06 -27.42 15.27
CA GLU A 360 -6.50 -27.62 13.92
C GLU A 360 -4.97 -27.48 13.91
N ASP A 361 -4.30 -27.94 12.84
CA ASP A 361 -2.88 -27.66 12.62
C ASP A 361 -2.73 -26.30 11.92
N LEU A 362 -1.72 -25.51 12.30
CA LEU A 362 -1.41 -24.22 11.69
C LEU A 362 -0.62 -24.38 10.39
N ARG A 363 0.13 -25.47 10.24
CA ARG A 363 1.01 -25.70 9.09
C ARG A 363 0.31 -25.65 7.72
N PRO A 364 -0.94 -26.12 7.55
CA PRO A 364 -1.66 -25.99 6.28
C PRO A 364 -1.88 -24.55 5.80
N TYR A 365 -1.77 -23.55 6.69
CA TYR A 365 -1.89 -22.14 6.32
C TYR A 365 -0.57 -21.56 5.77
N LEU A 366 0.57 -22.24 5.95
CA LEU A 366 1.86 -21.76 5.46
C LEU A 366 2.09 -22.20 3.99
N PRO A 367 2.77 -21.40 3.16
CA PRO A 367 3.12 -21.81 1.81
C PRO A 367 4.09 -23.01 1.83
N ASN A 368 3.84 -23.99 0.94
CA ASN A 368 4.64 -25.19 0.67
C ASN A 368 5.08 -26.03 1.89
N VAL A 369 4.14 -26.50 2.71
CA VAL A 369 4.46 -27.47 3.78
C VAL A 369 4.32 -28.94 3.31
N TYR A 370 4.59 -29.22 2.02
CA TYR A 370 4.47 -30.56 1.45
C TYR A 370 5.83 -31.20 1.14
#